data_AF-A0A2D4LW55-F1
#
_entry.id   AF-A0A2D4LW55-F1
#
_cell.length_a   1.000
_cell.length_b   1.000
_cell.length_c   1.000
_cell.angle_alpha   90.00
_cell.angle_beta   90.00
_cell.angle_gamma   90.00
#
_symmetry.space_group_name_H-M   'P 1'
#
loop_
_entity.id
_entity.type
_entity.pdbx_description
1 polymer ?
#
loop_
_entity_poly.entity_id
_entity_poly.type
_entity_poly.pdbx_seq_one_letter_code
_entity_poly.pdbx_strand_id
1 'polypeptide(L)'
;MLAWMKDFGYGINLEDWQILWDRNRKITLMASYKENLLKMFYRWHIPPSKLAKMYPKLSPKCWKCNKEIGTYYCVWWKCEKAQIYWLKIKNWLEEMCKIKIEFRPEIFLLEINVEKYSKEIIYLIIHVTTAARLALAQRWKGNVVP
;
A
#
# COMPACT_ATOMS: atom_id res chain seq x y z
N MET A 1 11.89 5.93 0.69
CA MET A 1 12.64 4.89 -0.05
C MET A 1 13.30 3.86 0.85
N LEU A 2 14.36 4.18 1.62
CA LEU A 2 15.14 3.21 2.42
C LEU A 2 14.30 2.29 3.33
N ALA A 3 13.31 2.86 4.04
CA ALA A 3 12.44 2.07 4.91
C ALA A 3 11.57 1.07 4.11
N TRP A 4 11.18 1.41 2.88
CA TRP A 4 10.46 0.51 1.97
C TRP A 4 11.37 -0.60 1.45
N MET A 5 12.61 -0.28 1.08
CA MET A 5 13.61 -1.28 0.70
C MET A 5 13.81 -2.33 1.80
N LYS A 6 13.90 -1.89 3.05
CA LYS A 6 14.02 -2.79 4.21
C LYS A 6 12.80 -3.73 4.35
N ASP A 7 11.60 -3.22 4.15
CA ASP A 7 10.37 -4.01 4.31
C ASP A 7 10.15 -4.98 3.13
N PHE A 8 10.57 -4.62 1.92
CA PHE A 8 10.49 -5.50 0.74
C PHE A 8 11.64 -6.51 0.67
N GLY A 9 12.77 -6.22 1.33
CA GLY A 9 13.93 -7.12 1.38
C GLY A 9 14.85 -7.03 0.18
N TYR A 10 14.70 -6.02 -0.68
CA TYR A 10 15.59 -5.75 -1.82
C TYR A 10 15.63 -4.26 -2.15
N GLY A 11 16.58 -3.88 -3.01
CA GLY A 11 16.78 -2.49 -3.42
C GLY A 11 15.66 -1.96 -4.31
N ILE A 12 15.16 -0.76 -4.01
CA ILE A 12 14.33 0.02 -4.93
C ILE A 12 15.29 1.00 -5.61
N ASN A 13 15.35 0.97 -6.94
CA ASN A 13 16.22 1.87 -7.68
C ASN A 13 15.71 3.31 -7.57
N LEU A 14 16.62 4.28 -7.63
CA LEU A 14 16.26 5.69 -7.55
C LEU A 14 15.40 6.09 -8.75
N GLU A 15 15.70 5.52 -9.91
CA GLU A 15 14.98 5.69 -11.17
C GLU A 15 13.52 5.24 -11.03
N ASP A 16 13.28 4.05 -10.46
CA ASP A 16 11.92 3.54 -10.23
C ASP A 16 11.14 4.52 -9.34
N TRP A 17 11.77 5.00 -8.27
CA TRP A 17 11.14 5.96 -7.36
C TRP A 17 10.81 7.30 -8.03
N GLN A 18 11.68 7.77 -8.94
CA GLN A 18 11.44 8.99 -9.70
C GLN A 18 10.32 8.81 -10.73
N ILE A 19 10.28 7.68 -11.44
CA ILE A 19 9.20 7.33 -12.38
C ILE A 19 7.85 7.34 -11.67
N LEU A 20 7.76 6.76 -10.48
CA LEU A 20 6.54 6.79 -9.67
C LEU A 20 6.09 8.21 -9.36
N TRP A 21 7.02 9.07 -8.95
CA TRP A 21 6.73 10.46 -8.61
C TRP A 21 6.22 11.24 -9.83
N ASP A 22 6.91 11.13 -10.96
CA ASP A 22 6.56 11.86 -12.18
C ASP A 22 5.25 11.39 -12.80
N ARG A 23 4.99 10.09 -12.81
CA ARG A 23 3.72 9.51 -13.28
C ARG A 23 2.56 9.98 -12.44
N ASN A 24 2.62 9.77 -11.12
CA ASN A 24 1.48 10.03 -10.24
C ASN A 24 1.18 11.51 -10.07
N ARG A 25 2.17 12.39 -10.22
CA ARG A 25 1.92 13.84 -10.25
C ARG A 25 1.03 14.24 -11.44
N LYS A 26 1.14 13.54 -12.58
CA LYS A 26 0.46 13.85 -13.84
C LYS A 26 -0.84 13.07 -14.06
N ILE A 27 -1.02 11.91 -13.40
CA ILE A 27 -2.12 10.98 -13.70
C ILE A 27 -3.51 11.52 -13.34
N THR A 28 -3.61 12.37 -12.32
CA THR A 28 -4.89 12.92 -11.86
C THR A 28 -4.72 14.31 -11.27
N LEU A 29 -5.75 15.14 -11.39
CA LEU A 29 -5.82 16.45 -10.75
C LEU A 29 -6.34 16.38 -9.31
N MET A 30 -6.94 15.25 -8.91
CA MET A 30 -7.60 15.10 -7.62
C MET A 30 -6.60 15.16 -6.45
N ALA A 31 -6.85 16.06 -5.49
CA ALA A 31 -5.96 16.28 -4.35
C ALA A 31 -5.83 15.03 -3.46
N SER A 32 -6.91 14.30 -3.21
CA SER A 32 -6.92 13.09 -2.37
C SER A 32 -6.03 11.97 -2.92
N TYR A 33 -5.93 11.83 -4.24
CA TYR A 33 -5.05 10.86 -4.89
C TYR A 33 -3.58 11.24 -4.70
N LYS A 34 -3.25 12.52 -4.94
CA LYS A 34 -1.89 13.04 -4.73
C LYS A 34 -1.48 12.90 -3.26
N GLU A 35 -2.39 13.24 -2.35
CA GLU A 35 -2.18 13.11 -0.91
C GLU A 35 -1.97 11.64 -0.51
N ASN A 36 -2.72 10.69 -1.08
CA ASN A 36 -2.55 9.27 -0.81
C ASN A 36 -1.11 8.79 -1.11
N LEU A 37 -0.58 9.14 -2.28
CA LEU A 37 0.79 8.77 -2.64
C LEU A 37 1.81 9.39 -1.69
N LEU A 38 1.67 10.68 -1.37
CA LEU A 38 2.55 11.35 -0.41
C LEU A 38 2.51 10.64 0.95
N LYS A 39 1.32 10.30 1.45
CA LYS A 39 1.15 9.55 2.69
C LYS A 39 1.82 8.17 2.64
N MET A 40 1.81 7.50 1.49
CA MET A 40 2.52 6.23 1.30
C MET A 40 4.04 6.40 1.26
N PHE A 41 4.54 7.40 0.54
CA PHE A 41 5.98 7.69 0.43
C PHE A 41 6.59 8.03 1.78
N TYR A 42 5.94 8.91 2.54
CA TYR A 42 6.40 9.36 3.84
C TYR A 42 5.96 8.48 5.00
N ARG A 43 5.19 7.40 4.73
CA ARG A 43 4.65 6.49 5.75
C ARG A 43 3.91 7.24 6.86
N TRP A 44 2.99 8.10 6.43
CA TRP A 44 2.32 9.09 7.28
C TRP A 44 1.53 8.45 8.43
N HIS A 45 0.87 7.33 8.18
CA HIS A 45 0.01 6.70 9.17
C HIS A 45 0.82 6.08 10.32
N ILE A 46 0.48 6.42 11.56
CA ILE A 46 1.20 5.93 12.74
C ILE A 46 0.72 4.50 13.07
N PRO A 47 1.61 3.49 13.07
CA PRO A 47 1.24 2.11 13.36
C PRO A 47 1.26 1.80 14.87
N PRO A 48 0.62 0.71 15.33
CA PRO A 48 0.58 0.29 16.73
C PRO A 48 1.93 0.22 17.41
N SER A 49 2.94 -0.32 16.73
CA SER A 49 4.29 -0.48 17.30
C SER A 49 4.98 0.85 17.58
N LYS A 50 4.67 1.90 16.81
CA LYS A 50 5.20 3.26 17.05
C LYS A 50 4.43 3.93 18.19
N LEU A 51 3.11 3.73 18.27
CA LEU A 51 2.29 4.25 19.37
C LEU A 51 2.65 3.62 20.72
N ALA A 52 2.89 2.31 20.78
CA ALA A 52 3.29 1.63 22.00
C ALA A 52 4.63 2.14 22.57
N LYS A 53 5.53 2.67 21.72
CA LYS A 53 6.77 3.33 22.16
C LYS A 53 6.52 4.70 22.79
N MET A 54 5.51 5.43 22.30
CA MET A 54 5.12 6.75 22.84
C MET A 54 4.26 6.61 24.09
N TYR A 55 3.42 5.57 24.15
CA TYR A 55 2.45 5.32 25.21
C TYR A 55 2.57 3.86 25.67
N PRO A 56 3.36 3.58 26.72
CA PRO A 56 3.69 2.20 27.14
C PRO A 56 2.49 1.32 27.52
N LYS A 57 1.34 1.92 27.84
CA LYS A 57 0.09 1.18 28.15
C LYS A 57 -0.58 0.60 26.90
N LEU A 58 -0.22 1.04 25.70
CA LEU A 58 -0.82 0.56 24.46
C LEU A 58 -0.13 -0.71 23.97
N SER A 59 -0.93 -1.65 23.46
CA SER A 59 -0.38 -2.88 22.86
C SER A 59 0.34 -2.58 21.54
N PRO A 60 1.54 -3.14 21.30
CA PRO A 60 2.23 -3.04 20.02
C PRO A 60 1.64 -3.97 18.95
N LYS A 61 0.62 -4.77 19.27
CA LYS A 61 0.01 -5.74 18.35
C LYS A 61 -0.72 -5.05 17.20
N CYS A 62 -0.73 -5.70 16.04
CA CYS A 62 -1.44 -5.22 14.86
C CYS A 62 -2.93 -5.09 15.13
N TRP A 63 -3.51 -3.92 14.85
CA TRP A 63 -4.96 -3.70 15.03
C TRP A 63 -5.81 -4.64 14.16
N LYS A 64 -5.31 -5.09 13.01
CA LYS A 64 -6.04 -5.97 12.09
C LYS A 64 -6.14 -7.40 12.62
N CYS A 65 -5.00 -8.05 12.77
CA CYS A 65 -4.94 -9.48 13.10
C CYS A 65 -4.83 -9.75 14.62
N ASN A 66 -4.39 -8.79 15.43
CA ASN A 66 -4.10 -8.95 16.86
C ASN A 66 -3.11 -10.09 17.20
N LYS A 67 -2.32 -10.54 16.21
CA LYS A 67 -1.33 -11.64 16.35
C LYS A 67 0.10 -11.10 16.35
N GLU A 68 0.50 -10.43 15.27
CA GLU A 68 1.87 -9.93 15.05
C GLU A 68 2.09 -8.51 15.60
N ILE A 69 3.35 -8.07 15.68
CA ILE A 69 3.69 -6.67 15.95
C ILE A 69 3.17 -5.79 14.81
N GLY A 70 2.34 -4.81 15.14
CA GLY A 70 1.73 -3.88 14.21
C GLY A 70 2.72 -2.82 13.73
N THR A 71 3.64 -3.20 12.84
CA THR A 71 4.47 -2.24 12.08
C THR A 71 3.67 -1.59 10.95
N TYR A 72 4.21 -0.53 10.34
CA TYR A 72 3.59 0.14 9.19
C TYR A 72 3.28 -0.88 8.07
N TYR A 73 4.28 -1.67 7.71
CA TYR A 73 4.16 -2.71 6.69
C TYR A 73 3.25 -3.87 7.12
N CYS A 74 3.19 -4.20 8.41
CA CYS A 74 2.27 -5.21 8.93
C CYS A 74 0.81 -4.83 8.70
N VAL A 75 0.43 -3.60 9.06
CA VAL A 75 -0.95 -3.13 8.91
C VAL A 75 -1.32 -2.95 7.42
N TRP A 76 -0.39 -2.47 6.60
CA TRP A 76 -0.63 -2.27 5.18
C TRP A 76 -0.61 -3.55 4.35
N TRP A 77 0.20 -4.55 4.69
CA TRP A 77 0.40 -5.70 3.82
C TRP A 77 0.60 -7.01 4.57
N LYS A 78 1.61 -7.13 5.43
CA LYS A 78 2.10 -8.43 5.91
C LYS A 78 1.05 -9.25 6.69
N CYS A 79 0.20 -8.62 7.49
CA CYS A 79 -0.73 -9.39 8.32
C CYS A 79 -1.79 -10.11 7.48
N GLU A 80 -2.24 -11.26 7.97
CA GLU A 80 -3.23 -12.13 7.32
C GLU A 80 -4.46 -11.38 6.78
N LYS A 81 -5.07 -10.49 7.57
CA LYS A 81 -6.25 -9.73 7.11
C LYS A 81 -5.92 -8.73 5.99
N ALA A 82 -4.73 -8.12 6.02
CA ALA A 82 -4.29 -7.23 4.94
C ALA A 82 -3.98 -8.03 3.66
N GLN A 83 -3.35 -9.20 3.80
CA GLN A 83 -3.13 -10.13 2.68
C GLN A 83 -4.44 -10.54 2.01
N ILE A 84 -5.44 -10.96 2.78
CA ILE A 84 -6.77 -11.34 2.25
C ILE A 84 -7.41 -10.18 1.49
N TYR A 85 -7.30 -8.97 2.01
CA TYR A 85 -7.82 -7.78 1.35
C TYR A 85 -7.15 -7.50 0.01
N TRP A 86 -5.82 -7.45 -0.02
CA TRP A 86 -5.10 -7.20 -1.27
C TRP A 86 -5.29 -8.32 -2.29
N LEU A 87 -5.46 -9.57 -1.83
CA LEU A 87 -5.78 -10.68 -2.71
C LEU A 87 -7.15 -10.50 -3.39
N LYS A 88 -8.15 -10.00 -2.67
CA LYS A 88 -9.46 -9.65 -3.28
C LYS A 88 -9.30 -8.55 -4.33
N ILE A 89 -8.54 -7.50 -4.03
CA ILE A 89 -8.28 -6.41 -4.98
C ILE A 89 -7.54 -6.91 -6.21
N LYS A 90 -6.55 -7.80 -6.04
CA LYS A 90 -5.85 -8.46 -7.13
C LYS A 90 -6.82 -9.24 -8.01
N ASN A 91 -7.62 -10.14 -7.43
CA ASN A 91 -8.55 -10.98 -8.18
C ASN A 91 -9.53 -10.13 -8.98
N TRP A 92 -10.04 -9.05 -8.38
CA TRP A 92 -10.93 -8.11 -9.08
C TRP A 92 -10.25 -7.43 -10.28
N LEU A 93 -9.00 -6.97 -10.11
CA LEU A 93 -8.22 -6.40 -11.21
C LEU A 93 -7.94 -7.41 -12.33
N GLU A 94 -7.60 -8.66 -11.98
CA GLU A 94 -7.36 -9.72 -12.96
C GLU A 94 -8.63 -10.09 -13.73
N GLU A 95 -9.78 -10.15 -13.04
CA GLU A 95 -11.08 -10.41 -13.66
C GLU A 95 -11.50 -9.29 -14.62
N MET A 96 -11.26 -8.03 -14.25
CA MET A 96 -11.58 -6.86 -15.08
C MET A 96 -10.66 -6.75 -16.29
N CYS A 97 -9.35 -6.89 -16.07
CA CYS A 97 -8.34 -6.65 -17.11
C CYS A 97 -8.03 -7.89 -17.95
N LYS A 98 -8.51 -9.08 -17.56
CA LYS A 98 -8.20 -10.38 -18.18
C LYS A 98 -6.70 -10.67 -18.29
N ILE A 99 -5.93 -10.25 -17.29
CA ILE A 99 -4.49 -10.50 -17.19
C ILE A 99 -4.14 -11.13 -15.83
N LYS A 100 -2.94 -11.71 -15.73
CA LYS A 100 -2.36 -12.08 -14.43
C LYS A 100 -1.53 -10.94 -13.89
N ILE A 101 -1.76 -10.59 -12.62
CA ILE A 101 -1.02 -9.56 -11.91
C ILE A 101 -0.18 -10.25 -10.84
N GLU A 102 1.08 -9.87 -10.71
CA GLU A 102 1.92 -10.40 -9.63
C GLU A 102 1.42 -9.93 -8.26
N PHE A 103 1.31 -10.85 -7.30
CA PHE A 103 0.89 -10.51 -5.94
C PHE A 103 2.07 -9.98 -5.11
N ARG A 104 2.48 -8.77 -5.46
CA ARG A 104 3.71 -8.13 -4.96
C ARG A 104 3.37 -6.80 -4.29
N PRO A 105 3.76 -6.57 -3.02
CA PRO A 105 3.37 -5.37 -2.25
C PRO A 105 3.69 -4.07 -2.97
N GLU A 106 4.75 -4.06 -3.77
CA GLU A 106 5.28 -2.89 -4.45
C GLU A 106 4.32 -2.40 -5.52
N ILE A 107 3.59 -3.31 -6.18
CA ILE A 107 2.54 -2.98 -7.15
C ILE A 107 1.34 -2.34 -6.43
N PHE A 108 0.91 -2.90 -5.30
CA PHE A 108 -0.31 -2.45 -4.61
C PHE A 108 -0.11 -1.24 -3.70
N LEU A 109 1.06 -1.14 -3.05
CA LEU A 109 1.34 -0.08 -2.07
C LEU A 109 1.99 1.15 -2.71
N LEU A 110 2.85 0.95 -3.70
CA LEU A 110 3.68 2.00 -4.31
C LEU A 110 3.56 2.08 -5.84
N GLU A 111 2.92 1.11 -6.49
CA GLU A 111 2.77 0.99 -7.95
C GLU A 111 4.10 0.83 -8.72
N ILE A 112 5.10 0.22 -8.10
CA ILE A 112 6.38 -0.09 -8.75
C ILE A 112 6.17 -1.28 -9.71
N ASN A 113 6.91 -1.32 -10.83
CA ASN A 113 6.89 -2.40 -11.83
C ASN A 113 5.54 -2.58 -12.53
N VAL A 114 4.74 -1.51 -12.66
CA VAL A 114 3.51 -1.53 -13.47
C VAL A 114 3.79 -1.25 -14.95
N GLU A 115 4.99 -0.77 -15.31
CA GLU A 115 5.36 -0.43 -16.70
C GLU A 115 5.34 -1.63 -17.65
N LYS A 116 5.34 -2.85 -17.11
CA LYS A 116 5.20 -4.10 -17.90
C LYS A 116 3.80 -4.32 -18.46
N TYR A 117 2.81 -3.54 -18.06
CA TYR A 117 1.43 -3.64 -18.55
C TYR A 117 1.11 -2.52 -19.56
N SER A 118 0.00 -2.67 -20.30
CA SER A 118 -0.47 -1.61 -21.21
C SER A 118 -0.87 -0.34 -20.46
N LYS A 119 -0.93 0.80 -21.15
CA LYS A 119 -1.27 2.09 -20.53
C LYS A 119 -2.65 2.08 -19.87
N GLU A 120 -3.61 1.42 -20.50
CA GLU A 120 -4.98 1.28 -20.02
C GLU A 120 -5.02 0.46 -18.73
N ILE A 121 -4.27 -0.64 -18.68
CA ILE A 121 -4.15 -1.49 -17.50
C ILE A 121 -3.43 -0.75 -16.37
N ILE A 122 -2.33 -0.04 -16.67
CA ILE A 122 -1.62 0.80 -15.68
C ILE A 122 -2.59 1.80 -15.06
N TYR A 123 -3.40 2.48 -15.87
CA TYR A 123 -4.37 3.44 -15.39
C TYR A 123 -5.38 2.79 -14.43
N LEU A 124 -5.93 1.63 -14.79
CA LEU A 124 -6.86 0.89 -13.93
C LEU A 124 -6.22 0.42 -12.62
N ILE A 125 -5.03 -0.17 -12.69
CA ILE A 125 -4.28 -0.61 -11.50
C ILE A 125 -4.11 0.57 -10.54
N ILE A 126 -3.61 1.71 -11.01
CA ILE A 126 -3.36 2.88 -10.15
C ILE A 126 -4.65 3.39 -9.51
N HIS A 127 -5.75 3.47 -10.25
CA HIS A 127 -7.01 3.98 -9.71
C HIS A 127 -7.61 3.05 -8.66
N VAL A 128 -7.62 1.74 -8.95
CA VAL A 128 -8.16 0.73 -8.03
C VAL A 128 -7.29 0.59 -6.79
N THR A 129 -5.97 0.51 -6.93
CA THR A 129 -5.06 0.41 -5.77
C THR A 129 -5.10 1.67 -4.93
N THR A 130 -5.23 2.86 -5.53
CA THR A 130 -5.40 4.12 -4.77
C THR A 130 -6.71 4.13 -3.99
N ALA A 131 -7.83 3.76 -4.61
CA ALA A 131 -9.11 3.64 -3.93
C ALA A 131 -9.04 2.62 -2.78
N ALA A 132 -8.42 1.46 -3.03
CA ALA A 132 -8.21 0.44 -2.02
C ALA A 132 -7.33 0.93 -0.85
N ARG A 133 -6.28 1.70 -1.13
CA ARG A 133 -5.45 2.32 -0.08
C ARG A 133 -6.26 3.31 0.74
N LEU A 134 -7.03 4.18 0.09
CA LEU A 134 -7.88 5.16 0.78
C LEU A 134 -8.91 4.48 1.69
N ALA A 135 -9.60 3.45 1.20
CA ALA A 135 -10.57 2.69 2.00
C ALA A 135 -9.90 2.02 3.23
N LEU A 136 -8.73 1.41 3.04
CA LEU A 136 -7.99 0.78 4.15
C LEU A 136 -7.51 1.82 5.17
N ALA A 137 -7.07 3.00 4.70
CA ALA A 137 -6.64 4.11 5.55
C ALA A 137 -7.80 4.71 6.36
N GLN A 138 -9.02 4.78 5.81
CA GLN A 138 -10.20 5.23 6.56
C GLN A 138 -10.47 4.34 7.78
N ARG A 139 -10.17 3.05 7.67
CA ARG A 139 -10.28 2.09 8.79
C ARG A 139 -8.94 1.84 9.47
N TRP A 140 -7.97 2.77 9.41
CA TRP A 140 -6.61 2.54 9.88
C TRP A 140 -6.55 1.96 11.30
N LYS A 141 -7.18 2.65 12.26
CA LYS A 141 -7.33 2.21 13.65
C LYS A 141 -8.58 1.34 13.78
N GLY A 142 -8.41 0.03 13.66
CA GLY A 142 -9.53 -0.91 13.81
C GLY A 142 -9.15 -2.31 13.34
N ASN A 143 -9.94 -3.31 13.70
CA ASN A 143 -9.73 -4.71 13.32
C ASN A 143 -10.45 -5.12 12.03
N VAL A 144 -11.32 -4.24 11.52
CA VAL A 144 -12.02 -4.42 10.26
C VAL A 144 -11.15 -3.92 9.11
N VAL A 145 -11.09 -4.74 8.07
CA VAL A 145 -10.57 -4.37 6.75
C VAL A 145 -11.78 -4.22 5.83
N PRO A 146 -11.86 -3.16 4.99
CA PRO A 146 -12.95 -3.02 4.02
C PRO A 146 -13.13 -4.27 3.16
#